data_AF-A0A926K030-F1
#
_entry.id   AF-A0A926K030-F1
#
_cell.length_a   1.000
_cell.length_b   1.000
_cell.length_c   1.000
_cell.angle_alpha   90.00
_cell.angle_beta   90.00
_cell.angle_gamma   90.00
#
_symmetry.space_group_name_H-M   'P 1'
#
loop_
_entity.id
_entity.type
_entity.pdbx_description
1 polymer ?
#
loop_
_entity_poly.entity_id
_entity_poly.type
_entity_poly.pdbx_seq_one_letter_code
_entity_poly.pdbx_strand_id
1 'polypeptide(L)'
;MSDLQCAARIIVVNPPGLADVAWLASAIHLEKIQAVYAAADVPDSGPVESLADDLGVPSHLSHGDLRDGSAGFDELVDRHRGETVVVVRGGSAPQPLLLLVDADGSTEQPIDGLD
;
A
#
# COMPACT_ATOMS: atom_id res chain seq x y z
N MET A 1 -13.37 -5.84 24.43
CA MET A 1 -13.99 -6.31 23.18
C MET A 1 -13.93 -5.15 22.19
N SER A 2 -12.87 -5.07 21.38
CA SER A 2 -12.66 -3.96 20.44
C SER A 2 -11.83 -4.39 19.22
N ASP A 3 -11.94 -5.65 18.78
CA ASP A 3 -11.05 -6.18 17.74
C ASP A 3 -11.65 -6.03 16.32
N LEU A 4 -12.89 -5.54 16.21
CA LEU A 4 -13.56 -5.29 14.92
C LEU A 4 -13.44 -3.84 14.42
N GLN A 5 -12.74 -2.96 15.16
CA GLN A 5 -12.69 -1.51 14.88
C GLN A 5 -11.31 -1.01 14.40
N CYS A 6 -10.33 -1.89 14.23
CA CYS A 6 -9.02 -1.47 13.74
C CYS A 6 -9.05 -1.35 12.22
N ALA A 7 -9.00 -0.11 11.71
CA ALA A 7 -8.86 0.17 10.28
C ALA A 7 -7.58 -0.48 9.73
N ALA A 8 -7.68 -1.06 8.54
CA ALA A 8 -6.51 -1.41 7.74
C ALA A 8 -5.87 -0.12 7.21
N ARG A 9 -4.54 -0.03 7.30
CA ARG A 9 -3.77 1.12 6.79
C ARG A 9 -3.13 0.71 5.47
N ILE A 10 -3.63 1.25 4.37
CA ILE A 10 -3.16 0.89 3.04
C ILE A 10 -2.45 2.10 2.43
N ILE A 11 -1.14 2.01 2.25
CA ILE A 11 -0.38 3.01 1.51
C ILE A 11 -0.48 2.68 0.03
N VAL A 12 -1.23 3.46 -0.73
CA VAL A 12 -1.39 3.28 -2.16
C VAL A 12 -0.28 4.06 -2.89
N VAL A 13 0.43 3.34 -3.75
CA VAL A 13 1.50 3.87 -4.60
C VAL A 13 1.15 3.58 -6.05
N ASN A 14 1.33 4.57 -6.93
CA ASN A 14 1.25 4.36 -8.37
C ASN A 14 2.64 4.36 -9.00
N PRO A 15 2.81 3.83 -10.24
CA PRO A 15 4.11 3.74 -10.88
C PRO A 15 4.96 5.02 -10.87
N PRO A 16 4.40 6.23 -11.07
CA PRO A 16 5.20 7.46 -10.98
C PRO A 16 5.81 7.71 -9.59
N GLY A 17 5.18 7.23 -8.51
CA GLY A 17 5.68 7.32 -7.14
C GLY A 17 6.81 6.32 -6.81
N LEU A 18 7.10 5.38 -7.71
CA LEU A 18 8.23 4.43 -7.59
C LEU A 18 9.51 4.92 -8.26
N ALA A 19 9.53 6.16 -8.77
CA ALA A 19 10.71 6.72 -9.43
C ALA A 19 11.92 6.86 -8.48
N ASP A 20 11.66 7.09 -7.18
CA ASP A 20 12.68 7.13 -6.13
C ASP A 20 12.29 6.19 -4.97
N VAL A 21 12.60 4.91 -5.14
CA VAL A 21 12.28 3.84 -4.18
C VAL A 21 12.95 4.09 -2.82
N ALA A 22 14.21 4.51 -2.82
CA ALA A 22 14.96 4.73 -1.59
C ALA A 22 14.37 5.86 -0.75
N TRP A 23 13.99 6.96 -1.41
CA TRP A 23 13.27 8.04 -0.75
C TRP A 23 11.91 7.58 -0.21
N LEU A 24 11.13 6.86 -1.02
CA LEU A 24 9.83 6.33 -0.61
C LEU A 24 9.94 5.42 0.61
N ALA A 25 10.87 4.47 0.60
CA ALA A 25 11.13 3.55 1.70
C ALA A 25 11.49 4.33 2.99
N SER A 26 12.35 5.35 2.87
CA SER A 26 12.70 6.22 3.98
C SER A 26 11.49 6.99 4.53
N ALA A 27 10.61 7.48 3.66
CA ALA A 27 9.46 8.28 4.06
C ALA A 27 8.42 7.44 4.83
N ILE A 28 8.25 6.17 4.45
CA ILE A 28 7.24 5.28 5.07
C ILE A 28 7.82 4.32 6.11
N HIS A 29 9.11 4.43 6.47
CA HIS A 29 9.74 3.46 7.38
C HIS A 29 9.10 3.42 8.78
N LEU A 30 8.45 4.51 9.23
CA LEU A 30 7.82 4.60 10.55
C LEU A 30 6.46 3.89 10.60
N GLU A 31 5.89 3.59 9.44
CA GLU A 31 4.53 3.07 9.30
C GLU A 31 4.41 1.58 9.62
N LYS A 32 5.52 0.91 9.99
CA LYS A 32 5.58 -0.52 10.34
C LYS A 32 4.92 -1.40 9.28
N ILE A 33 5.33 -1.21 8.03
CA ILE A 33 4.84 -1.98 6.88
C ILE A 33 5.02 -3.48 7.14
N GLN A 34 3.98 -4.26 6.84
CA GLN A 34 4.01 -5.72 6.98
C GLN A 34 4.28 -6.44 5.65
N ALA A 35 3.87 -5.84 4.53
CA ALA A 35 4.03 -6.42 3.20
C ALA A 35 3.85 -5.35 2.11
N VAL A 36 4.39 -5.63 0.92
CA VAL A 36 4.16 -4.86 -0.31
C VAL A 36 3.41 -5.74 -1.32
N TYR A 37 2.27 -5.27 -1.81
CA TYR A 37 1.47 -5.92 -2.84
C TYR A 37 1.56 -5.13 -4.14
N ALA A 38 1.73 -5.80 -5.27
CA ALA A 38 1.59 -5.17 -6.59
C ALA A 38 0.44 -5.80 -7.37
N ALA A 39 -0.44 -4.96 -7.88
CA ALA A 39 -1.52 -5.36 -8.78
C ALA A 39 -0.96 -5.92 -10.10
N ALA A 40 -1.77 -6.71 -10.79
CA ALA A 40 -1.41 -7.30 -12.08
C ALA A 40 -1.27 -6.25 -13.21
N ASP A 41 -1.79 -5.03 -13.03
CA ASP A 41 -1.68 -3.94 -14.01
C ASP A 41 -0.45 -3.04 -13.82
N VAL A 42 0.46 -3.41 -12.90
CA VAL A 42 1.75 -2.74 -12.71
C VAL A 42 2.76 -3.26 -13.73
N PRO A 43 3.32 -2.41 -14.62
CA PRO A 43 4.11 -2.86 -15.77
C PRO A 43 5.54 -3.32 -15.44
N ASP A 44 6.11 -2.83 -14.33
CA ASP A 44 7.46 -3.17 -13.88
C ASP A 44 7.44 -3.51 -12.39
N SER A 45 7.78 -4.76 -12.06
CA SER A 45 7.83 -5.24 -10.68
C SER A 45 9.17 -5.00 -9.99
N GLY A 46 10.23 -4.64 -10.72
CA GLY A 46 11.57 -4.45 -10.15
C GLY A 46 11.61 -3.37 -9.06
N PRO A 47 11.00 -2.19 -9.26
CA PRO A 47 10.90 -1.17 -8.22
C PRO A 47 10.07 -1.61 -7.00
N VAL A 48 9.08 -2.49 -7.20
CA VAL A 48 8.25 -3.05 -6.11
C VAL A 48 9.05 -4.01 -5.25
N GLU A 49 9.82 -4.90 -5.88
CA GLU A 49 10.74 -5.81 -5.20
C GLU A 49 11.78 -5.02 -4.40
N SER A 50 12.40 -4.01 -5.04
CA SER A 50 13.39 -3.15 -4.39
C SER A 50 12.80 -2.43 -3.17
N LEU A 51 11.56 -1.94 -3.26
CA LEU A 51 10.87 -1.29 -2.13
C LEU A 51 10.65 -2.26 -0.97
N ALA A 52 10.24 -3.49 -1.27
CA ALA A 52 10.03 -4.51 -0.24
C ALA A 52 11.35 -4.92 0.43
N ASP A 53 12.42 -5.04 -0.36
CA ASP A 53 13.77 -5.33 0.13
C ASP A 53 14.28 -4.22 1.05
N ASP A 54 14.13 -2.94 0.66
CA ASP A 54 14.54 -1.79 1.46
C ASP A 54 13.75 -1.67 2.78
N LEU A 55 12.47 -2.05 2.76
CA LEU A 55 11.62 -2.10 3.95
C LEU A 55 11.84 -3.37 4.80
N GLY A 56 12.53 -4.38 4.26
CA GLY A 56 12.74 -5.67 4.93
C GLY A 56 11.47 -6.51 5.10
N VAL A 57 10.52 -6.41 4.16
CA VAL A 57 9.20 -7.06 4.22
C VAL A 57 8.96 -7.94 2.98
N PRO A 58 8.04 -8.92 3.03
CA PRO A 58 7.69 -9.71 1.85
C PRO A 58 7.02 -8.86 0.75
N SER A 59 7.31 -9.21 -0.51
CA SER A 59 6.60 -8.72 -1.70
C SER A 59 5.65 -9.77 -2.27
N HIS A 60 4.48 -9.33 -2.72
CA HIS A 60 3.46 -10.13 -3.38
C HIS A 60 3.11 -9.51 -4.73
N LEU A 61 3.74 -10.03 -5.78
CA LEU A 61 3.64 -9.48 -7.13
C LEU A 61 2.45 -10.07 -7.88
N SER A 62 1.92 -9.30 -8.84
CA SER A 62 0.81 -9.72 -9.71
C SER A 62 -0.44 -10.19 -8.94
N HIS A 63 -0.75 -9.52 -7.83
CA HIS A 63 -1.85 -9.84 -6.94
C HIS A 63 -3.20 -9.35 -7.51
N GLY A 64 -3.62 -9.88 -8.66
CA GLY A 64 -4.92 -9.62 -9.25
C GLY A 64 -5.26 -8.13 -9.42
N ASP A 65 -6.54 -7.80 -9.29
CA ASP A 65 -7.04 -6.42 -9.30
C ASP A 65 -7.07 -5.85 -7.88
N LEU A 66 -6.36 -4.75 -7.64
CA LEU A 66 -6.26 -4.06 -6.35
C LEU A 66 -6.82 -2.62 -6.39
N ARG A 67 -7.71 -2.34 -7.33
CA ARG A 67 -8.45 -1.07 -7.37
C ARG A 67 -9.44 -0.98 -6.20
N ASP A 68 -9.79 0.24 -5.81
CA ASP A 68 -10.75 0.46 -4.74
C ASP A 68 -12.08 -0.23 -5.05
N GLY A 69 -12.60 -0.98 -4.08
CA GLY A 69 -13.83 -1.78 -4.22
C GLY A 69 -13.69 -3.04 -5.07
N SER A 70 -12.47 -3.44 -5.45
CA SER A 70 -12.24 -4.78 -6.01
C SER A 70 -12.25 -5.82 -4.90
N ALA A 71 -12.64 -7.06 -5.24
CA ALA A 71 -12.60 -8.17 -4.29
C ALA A 71 -11.18 -8.43 -3.76
N GLY A 72 -10.15 -8.25 -4.60
CA GLY A 72 -8.76 -8.41 -4.18
C GLY A 72 -8.32 -7.35 -3.16
N PHE A 73 -8.79 -6.11 -3.32
CA PHE A 73 -8.53 -5.05 -2.35
C PHE A 73 -9.28 -5.30 -1.04
N ASP A 74 -10.54 -5.71 -1.10
CA ASP A 74 -11.35 -6.02 0.10
C ASP A 74 -10.74 -7.18 0.91
N GLU A 75 -10.23 -8.22 0.25
CA GLU A 75 -9.50 -9.31 0.90
C GLU A 75 -8.23 -8.84 1.61
N LEU A 76 -7.49 -7.88 1.03
CA LEU A 76 -6.31 -7.29 1.67
C LEU A 76 -6.69 -6.47 2.91
N VAL A 77 -7.74 -5.65 2.80
CA VAL A 77 -8.27 -4.86 3.91
C VAL A 77 -8.66 -5.77 5.07
N ASP A 78 -9.40 -6.85 4.79
CA ASP A 78 -9.81 -7.80 5.82
C ASP A 78 -8.65 -8.57 6.43
N ARG A 79 -7.63 -8.92 5.64
CA ARG A 79 -6.43 -9.61 6.12
C ARG A 79 -5.56 -8.74 7.01
N HIS A 80 -5.43 -7.46 6.68
CA HIS A 80 -4.49 -6.53 7.31
C HIS A 80 -5.17 -5.50 8.22
N ARG A 81 -6.29 -5.89 8.84
CA ARG A 81 -6.95 -5.05 9.86
C ARG A 81 -5.99 -4.73 11.01
N GLY A 82 -5.80 -3.45 11.29
CA GLY A 82 -4.85 -2.98 12.30
C GLY A 82 -3.37 -3.06 11.91
N GLU A 83 -3.09 -3.44 10.66
CA GLU A 83 -1.74 -3.50 10.09
C GLU A 83 -1.59 -2.45 8.98
N THR A 84 -0.34 -2.15 8.63
CA THR A 84 -0.02 -1.30 7.49
C THR A 84 0.59 -2.13 6.36
N VAL A 85 0.08 -1.97 5.14
CA VAL A 85 0.66 -2.57 3.94
C VAL A 85 0.76 -1.54 2.82
N VAL A 86 1.68 -1.78 1.89
CA VAL A 86 1.80 -0.98 0.67
C VAL A 86 1.09 -1.71 -0.47
N VAL A 87 0.28 -0.99 -1.23
CA VAL A 87 -0.38 -1.48 -2.44
C VAL A 87 0.09 -0.64 -3.62
N VAL A 88 0.85 -1.26 -4.51
CA VAL A 88 1.24 -0.70 -5.80
C VAL A 88 0.19 -1.11 -6.83
N ARG A 89 -0.44 -0.14 -7.48
CA ARG A 89 -1.44 -0.40 -8.52
C ARG A 89 -1.35 0.61 -9.66
N GLY A 90 -1.93 0.27 -10.81
CA GLY A 90 -2.01 1.18 -11.94
C GLY A 90 -2.63 2.54 -11.57
N GLY A 91 -2.08 3.61 -12.14
CA GLY A 91 -2.53 4.98 -11.90
C GLY A 91 -1.46 6.00 -12.26
N SER A 92 -1.78 7.28 -12.14
CA SER A 92 -0.91 8.38 -12.54
C SER A 92 -0.56 9.34 -11.41
N ALA A 93 -0.97 9.06 -10.16
CA ALA A 93 -0.63 9.93 -9.04
C ALA A 93 0.87 9.81 -8.73
N PRO A 94 1.61 10.93 -8.67
CA PRO A 94 3.02 10.90 -8.32
C PRO A 94 3.24 10.72 -6.82
N GLN A 95 2.30 11.17 -6.01
CA GLN A 95 2.40 11.10 -4.56
C GLN A 95 1.66 9.87 -4.03
N PRO A 96 2.30 9.05 -3.19
CA PRO A 96 1.63 8.05 -2.37
C PRO A 96 0.54 8.67 -1.49
N LEU A 97 -0.47 7.87 -1.17
CA LEU A 97 -1.56 8.26 -0.29
C LEU A 97 -1.83 7.16 0.74
N LEU A 98 -2.26 7.55 1.94
CA LEU A 98 -2.69 6.63 2.98
C LEU A 98 -4.21 6.48 2.92
N LEU A 99 -4.69 5.25 2.75
CA LEU A 99 -6.08 4.88 2.95
C LEU A 99 -6.25 4.22 4.31
N LEU A 100 -7.16 4.76 5.12
CA LEU A 100 -7.68 4.10 6.30
C LEU A 100 -8.99 3.44 5.91
N VAL A 101 -9.05 2.11 5.94
CA VAL A 101 -10.24 1.36 5.55
C VAL A 101 -10.77 0.57 6.73
N ASP A 102 -12.02 0.85 7.11
CA ASP A 102 -12.74 0.13 8.16
C ASP A 102 -14.16 -0.26 7.70
N ALA A 103 -14.99 -0.70 8.63
CA ALA A 103 -16.36 -1.12 8.35
C ALA A 103 -17.28 0.04 7.91
N ASP A 104 -16.92 1.29 8.22
CA ASP A 104 -17.70 2.49 7.92
C ASP A 104 -17.28 3.11 6.58
N GLY A 105 -16.09 2.77 6.07
CA GLY A 105 -15.65 3.09 4.71
C GLY A 105 -14.15 3.35 4.62
N SER A 106 -13.76 4.15 3.62
CA SER A 106 -12.37 4.54 3.38
C SER A 106 -12.16 6.03 3.59
N THR A 107 -11.10 6.40 4.31
CA THR A 107 -10.63 7.78 4.46
C THR A 107 -9.25 7.94 3.82
N GLU A 108 -9.11 8.92 2.94
CA GLU A 108 -7.85 9.30 2.31
C GLU A 108 -7.09 10.33 3.16
N GLN A 109 -5.79 10.12 3.31
CA GLN A 109 -4.88 11.03 4.01
C GLN A 109 -3.57 11.19 3.22
N PRO A 110 -2.97 12.38 3.20
CA PRO A 110 -1.58 12.51 2.80
C PRO A 110 -0.69 11.75 3.80
N ILE A 111 0.46 11.27 3.34
CA ILE A 111 1.45 10.69 4.24
C ILE A 111 2.31 11.84 4.78
N ASP A 112 2.36 11.97 6.11
CA ASP A 112 3.16 12.99 6.78
C ASP A 112 4.63 12.88 6.33
N GLY A 113 5.18 13.98 5.81
CA GLY A 113 6.57 14.06 5.34
C GLY A 113 6.79 13.88 3.83
N LEU A 114 5.73 13.81 3.01
CA LEU A 114 5.81 13.78 1.54
C LEU A 114 5.55 15.15 0.85
N ASP A 115 5.93 16.27 1.48
CA ASP A 115 5.80 17.63 0.93
C ASP A 115 6.93 18.04 -0.04
#